data_AF-A0A7X5E5Z0-F1
#
_entry.id   AF-A0A7X5E5Z0-F1
#
_cell.length_a   1.000
_cell.length_b   1.000
_cell.length_c   1.000
_cell.angle_alpha   90.00
_cell.angle_beta   90.00
_cell.angle_gamma   90.00
#
_symmetry.space_group_name_H-M   'P 1'
#
loop_
_entity.id
_entity.type
_entity.pdbx_description
1 polymer ?
#
loop_
_entity_poly.entity_id
_entity_poly.type
_entity_poly.pdbx_seq_one_letter_code
_entity_poly.pdbx_strand_id
1 'polypeptide(L)'
;MCSNYNEIANIPLFIWEPVSRKQGERNENLVQTIDLPATLLSYFQLEIPSDMQGVPLQDTIRYNRPVREYGLFGLFGAEVNCTDGRYVYMRAPVDKEKRAYNYTLMPMYMSSRFLPKELKAAEIAPPFSFTKDCFTLKVEAPPFLEKPFLEYERQTTRLYDLQSDPEQRQPVENAAQEERMKKKMVELMKQSDAPSEQFERLGL
;
A
#
# COMPACT_ATOMS: atom_id res chain seq x y z
N MET A 1 -19.49 0.17 0.15
CA MET A 1 -18.63 -0.95 0.56
C MET A 1 -17.22 -0.38 0.61
N CYS A 2 -16.58 -0.40 1.77
CA CYS A 2 -15.26 0.20 1.94
C CYS A 2 -14.21 -0.74 1.31
N SER A 3 -13.45 -0.23 0.35
CA SER A 3 -12.55 -1.02 -0.51
C SER A 3 -11.31 -1.56 0.19
N ASN A 4 -11.01 -1.13 1.43
CA ASN A 4 -9.76 -1.44 2.11
C ASN A 4 -9.90 -2.23 3.43
N TYR A 5 -11.08 -2.75 3.75
CA TYR A 5 -11.24 -3.61 4.94
C TYR A 5 -10.57 -4.96 4.70
N ASN A 6 -10.29 -5.73 5.77
CA ASN A 6 -9.70 -7.06 5.66
C ASN A 6 -10.49 -7.98 4.73
N GLU A 7 -11.81 -7.82 4.63
CA GLU A 7 -12.63 -8.58 3.69
C GLU A 7 -12.18 -8.46 2.21
N ILE A 8 -11.53 -7.34 1.85
CA ILE A 8 -10.96 -7.09 0.52
C ILE A 8 -9.43 -7.20 0.53
N ALA A 9 -8.77 -6.62 1.53
CA ALA A 9 -7.31 -6.47 1.57
C ALA A 9 -6.57 -7.72 2.05
N ASN A 10 -7.18 -8.53 2.93
CA ASN A 10 -6.60 -9.79 3.42
C ASN A 10 -6.95 -10.95 2.47
N ILE A 11 -6.23 -11.00 1.36
CA ILE A 11 -6.49 -11.96 0.29
C ILE A 11 -5.99 -13.38 0.65
N PRO A 12 -6.72 -14.43 0.26
CA PRO A 12 -6.22 -15.80 0.41
C PRO A 12 -4.93 -16.02 -0.39
N LEU A 13 -3.93 -16.64 0.24
CA LEU A 13 -2.66 -17.01 -0.38
C LEU A 13 -2.32 -18.47 -0.08
N PHE A 14 -2.17 -19.27 -1.13
CA PHE A 14 -1.73 -20.66 -1.04
C PHE A 14 -0.47 -20.82 -1.90
N ILE A 15 0.60 -21.31 -1.28
CA ILE A 15 1.89 -21.52 -1.97
C ILE A 15 2.28 -22.98 -1.82
N TRP A 16 2.54 -23.64 -2.95
CA TRP A 16 3.24 -24.92 -2.98
C TRP A 16 4.72 -24.67 -3.29
N GLU A 17 5.58 -24.92 -2.30
CA GLU A 17 7.04 -24.79 -2.45
C GLU A 17 7.66 -26.19 -2.56
N PRO A 18 8.17 -26.57 -3.75
CA PRO A 18 8.48 -27.96 -4.06
C PRO A 18 9.73 -28.53 -3.36
N VAL A 19 10.58 -27.68 -2.78
CA VAL A 19 11.79 -28.13 -2.06
C VAL A 19 11.43 -28.64 -0.68
N SER A 20 10.65 -27.88 0.09
CA SER A 20 10.21 -28.28 1.44
C SER A 20 9.07 -29.27 1.43
N ARG A 21 8.22 -29.24 0.39
CA ARG A 21 7.05 -30.13 0.22
C ARG A 21 6.08 -30.14 1.40
N LYS A 22 6.09 -29.09 2.21
CA LYS A 22 5.18 -28.93 3.36
C LYS A 22 3.74 -28.84 2.86
N GLN A 23 2.83 -29.52 3.56
CA GLN A 23 1.42 -29.62 3.19
C GLN A 23 0.55 -29.38 4.42
N GLY A 24 -0.58 -28.70 4.22
CA GLY A 24 -1.55 -28.43 5.30
C GLY A 24 -1.02 -27.51 6.41
N GLU A 25 0.12 -26.86 6.22
CA GLU A 25 0.65 -25.88 7.19
C GLU A 25 -0.03 -24.52 7.01
N ARG A 26 -0.28 -23.85 8.14
CA ARG A 26 -0.74 -22.46 8.20
C ARG A 26 0.40 -21.60 8.74
N ASN A 27 0.62 -20.46 8.12
CA ASN A 27 1.62 -19.49 8.51
C ASN A 27 0.92 -18.17 8.85
N GLU A 28 1.26 -17.59 10.00
CA GLU A 28 0.64 -16.35 10.50
C GLU A 28 1.53 -15.12 10.29
N ASN A 29 2.68 -15.28 9.62
CA ASN A 29 3.57 -14.17 9.29
C ASN A 29 2.89 -13.21 8.30
N LEU A 30 3.09 -11.91 8.53
CA LEU A 30 2.61 -10.87 7.65
C LEU A 30 3.42 -10.84 6.34
N VAL A 31 2.72 -10.96 5.22
CA VAL A 31 3.27 -10.92 3.85
C VAL A 31 2.44 -9.98 2.97
N GLN A 32 2.96 -9.59 1.83
CA GLN A 32 2.24 -8.77 0.85
C GLN A 32 2.38 -9.32 -0.57
N THR A 33 1.46 -8.97 -1.47
CA THR A 33 1.48 -9.42 -2.87
C THR A 33 2.79 -9.08 -3.59
N ILE A 34 3.47 -8.00 -3.20
CA ILE A 34 4.79 -7.61 -3.72
C ILE A 34 5.90 -8.63 -3.42
N ASP A 35 5.68 -9.53 -2.47
CA ASP A 35 6.64 -10.60 -2.10
C ASP A 35 6.64 -11.75 -3.11
N LEU A 36 5.54 -11.92 -3.86
CA LEU A 36 5.42 -12.99 -4.85
C LEU A 36 6.47 -12.86 -5.97
N PRO A 37 6.65 -11.71 -6.66
CA PRO A 37 7.70 -11.59 -7.65
C PRO A 37 9.10 -11.77 -7.06
N ALA A 38 9.39 -11.23 -5.87
CA ALA A 38 10.68 -11.42 -5.20
C ALA A 38 10.95 -12.90 -4.87
N THR A 39 9.91 -13.62 -4.42
CA THR A 39 9.97 -15.08 -4.17
C THR A 39 10.25 -15.85 -5.45
N LEU A 40 9.58 -15.51 -6.56
CA LEU A 40 9.79 -16.17 -7.85
C LEU A 40 11.21 -15.93 -8.39
N LEU A 41 11.68 -14.68 -8.38
CA LEU A 41 13.04 -14.34 -8.81
C LEU A 41 14.08 -15.11 -8.00
N SER A 42 13.96 -15.11 -6.68
CA SER A 42 14.85 -15.86 -5.78
C SER A 42 14.80 -17.37 -6.06
N TYR A 43 13.62 -17.94 -6.27
CA TYR A 43 13.45 -19.36 -6.56
C TYR A 43 14.15 -19.78 -7.86
N PHE A 44 14.04 -18.96 -8.91
CA PHE A 44 14.73 -19.17 -10.18
C PHE A 44 16.19 -18.71 -10.18
N GLN A 45 16.73 -18.28 -9.04
CA GLN A 45 18.11 -17.79 -8.89
C GLN A 45 18.41 -16.60 -9.82
N LEU A 46 17.39 -15.76 -10.04
CA LEU A 46 17.50 -14.51 -10.76
C LEU A 46 17.77 -13.35 -9.79
N GLU A 47 18.43 -12.32 -10.30
CA GLU A 47 18.68 -11.09 -9.55
C GLU A 47 17.35 -10.41 -9.17
N ILE A 48 17.25 -9.99 -7.91
CA ILE A 48 16.15 -9.15 -7.42
C ILE A 48 16.58 -7.70 -7.62
N PRO A 49 15.85 -6.90 -8.43
CA PRO A 49 16.16 -5.50 -8.59
C PRO A 49 16.21 -4.77 -7.24
N SER A 50 17.20 -3.90 -7.05
CA SER A 50 17.43 -3.18 -5.79
C SER A 50 16.29 -2.23 -5.40
N ASP A 51 15.45 -1.87 -6.35
CA ASP A 51 14.25 -1.04 -6.20
C ASP A 51 12.99 -1.85 -5.84
N MET A 52 13.05 -3.17 -5.77
CA MET A 52 11.96 -3.99 -5.24
C MET A 52 11.90 -3.91 -3.71
N GLN A 53 10.70 -3.72 -3.18
CA GLN A 53 10.43 -3.77 -1.73
C GLN A 53 9.90 -5.13 -1.25
N GLY A 54 9.60 -6.04 -2.18
CA GLY A 54 9.15 -7.40 -1.86
C GLY A 54 10.28 -8.26 -1.30
N VAL A 55 9.96 -9.14 -0.36
CA VAL A 55 10.94 -10.03 0.29
C VAL A 55 10.65 -11.49 -0.09
N PRO A 56 11.67 -12.29 -0.47
CA PRO A 56 11.48 -13.70 -0.78
C PRO A 56 10.92 -14.51 0.39
N LEU A 57 9.86 -15.29 0.17
CA LEU A 57 9.12 -16.02 1.21
C LEU A 57 9.66 -17.42 1.52
N GLN A 58 10.77 -17.87 0.91
CA GLN A 58 11.30 -19.23 1.09
C GLN A 58 11.56 -19.53 2.57
N ASP A 59 12.18 -18.60 3.29
CA ASP A 59 12.48 -18.76 4.71
C ASP A 59 11.21 -18.71 5.58
N THR A 60 10.23 -17.91 5.18
CA THR A 60 8.90 -17.89 5.81
C THR A 60 8.21 -19.23 5.67
N ILE A 61 8.21 -19.82 4.47
CA ILE A 61 7.58 -21.11 4.18
C ILE A 61 8.32 -22.25 4.91
N ARG A 62 9.65 -22.28 4.82
CA ARG A 62 10.48 -23.38 5.33
C ARG A 62 10.62 -23.36 6.84
N TYR A 63 10.79 -22.18 7.43
CA TYR A 63 11.22 -22.01 8.81
C TYR A 63 10.32 -21.11 9.64
N ASN A 64 9.17 -20.69 9.11
CA ASN A 64 8.24 -19.77 9.78
C ASN A 64 8.88 -18.44 10.20
N ARG A 65 9.87 -17.95 9.43
CA ARG A 65 10.55 -16.68 9.70
C ARG A 65 9.72 -15.49 9.19
N PRO A 66 9.56 -14.42 9.99
CA PRO A 66 8.87 -13.21 9.53
C PRO A 66 9.70 -12.48 8.48
N VAL A 67 9.01 -11.85 7.52
CA VAL A 67 9.64 -10.97 6.51
C VAL A 67 9.41 -9.49 6.76
N ARG A 68 8.40 -9.13 7.57
CA ARG A 68 8.12 -7.77 8.01
C ARG A 68 7.32 -7.77 9.31
N GLU A 69 7.39 -6.65 10.02
CA GLU A 69 6.53 -6.38 11.18
C GLU A 69 5.27 -5.60 10.77
N TYR A 70 5.37 -4.73 9.76
CA TYR A 70 4.27 -3.89 9.29
C TYR A 70 4.09 -4.01 7.78
N GLY A 71 2.85 -3.84 7.30
CA GLY A 71 2.47 -3.80 5.90
C GLY A 71 1.75 -2.49 5.56
N LEU A 72 2.12 -1.89 4.42
CA LEU A 72 1.48 -0.68 3.87
C LEU A 72 0.55 -1.07 2.72
N PHE A 73 -0.70 -0.58 2.74
CA PHE A 73 -1.67 -0.85 1.69
C PHE A 73 -2.68 0.30 1.58
N GLY A 74 -3.55 0.27 0.58
CA GLY A 74 -4.61 1.26 0.42
C GLY A 74 -5.01 1.43 -1.04
N LEU A 75 -5.75 2.51 -1.29
CA LEU A 75 -6.27 2.83 -2.61
C LEU A 75 -5.77 4.21 -3.07
N PHE A 76 -5.38 4.29 -4.34
CA PHE A 76 -4.88 5.53 -4.94
C PHE A 76 -5.89 6.69 -4.76
N GLY A 77 -5.44 7.79 -4.16
CA GLY A 77 -6.26 8.97 -3.90
C GLY A 77 -7.30 8.83 -2.78
N ALA A 78 -7.29 7.73 -2.01
CA ALA A 78 -8.15 7.53 -0.84
C ALA A 78 -7.31 7.49 0.45
N GLU A 79 -7.58 6.56 1.35
CA GLU A 79 -6.83 6.32 2.59
C GLU A 79 -5.53 5.54 2.35
N VAL A 80 -4.53 5.83 3.18
CA VAL A 80 -3.30 5.04 3.30
C VAL A 80 -3.38 4.26 4.60
N ASN A 81 -3.12 2.95 4.53
CA ASN A 81 -3.36 2.03 5.62
C ASN A 81 -2.08 1.31 6.03
N CYS A 82 -1.96 1.03 7.32
CA CYS A 82 -0.84 0.32 7.92
C CYS A 82 -1.37 -0.77 8.84
N THR A 83 -0.78 -1.97 8.81
CA THR A 83 -1.12 -3.07 9.71
C THR A 83 0.13 -3.73 10.28
N ASP A 84 0.06 -4.21 11.53
CA ASP A 84 1.06 -5.08 12.15
C ASP A 84 0.60 -6.54 12.28
N GLY A 85 -0.53 -6.87 11.62
CA GLY A 85 -1.21 -8.16 11.73
C GLY A 85 -2.26 -8.21 12.85
N ARG A 86 -2.20 -7.33 13.85
CA ARG A 86 -3.23 -7.18 14.89
C ARG A 86 -4.01 -5.88 14.74
N TYR A 87 -3.32 -4.75 14.64
CA TYR A 87 -3.94 -3.45 14.49
C TYR A 87 -3.98 -3.05 13.02
N VAL A 88 -5.12 -2.51 12.58
CA VAL A 88 -5.25 -1.89 11.26
C VAL A 88 -5.52 -0.41 11.46
N TYR A 89 -4.56 0.41 11.06
CA TYR A 89 -4.66 1.87 11.06
C TYR A 89 -4.95 2.37 9.65
N MET A 90 -6.04 3.09 9.50
CA MET A 90 -6.51 3.65 8.23
C MET A 90 -6.48 5.17 8.30
N ARG A 91 -5.55 5.81 7.58
CA ARG A 91 -5.36 7.26 7.59
C ARG A 91 -6.07 7.87 6.39
N ALA A 92 -7.17 8.56 6.66
CA ALA A 92 -7.88 9.36 5.66
C ALA A 92 -7.15 10.70 5.39
N PRO A 93 -7.29 11.27 4.19
CA PRO A 93 -6.90 12.66 3.90
C PRO A 93 -7.51 13.65 4.90
N VAL A 94 -6.72 14.59 5.40
CA VAL A 94 -7.20 15.68 6.28
C VAL A 94 -7.74 16.85 5.48
N ASP A 95 -7.19 17.08 4.30
CA ASP A 95 -7.59 18.12 3.36
C ASP A 95 -8.16 17.47 2.10
N LYS A 96 -9.45 17.68 1.86
CA LYS A 96 -10.18 17.11 0.72
C LYS A 96 -9.92 17.89 -0.57
N GLU A 97 -9.46 19.14 -0.47
CA GLU A 97 -9.12 19.97 -1.62
C GLU A 97 -7.73 19.61 -2.17
N LYS A 98 -6.84 19.08 -1.32
CA LYS A 98 -5.55 18.54 -1.78
C LYS A 98 -5.75 17.28 -2.61
N ARG A 99 -5.42 17.36 -3.90
CA ARG A 99 -5.55 16.24 -4.84
C ARG A 99 -4.36 15.28 -4.75
N ALA A 100 -4.58 14.05 -5.19
CA ALA A 100 -3.51 13.10 -5.48
C ALA A 100 -2.95 13.37 -6.88
N TYR A 101 -1.75 12.88 -7.16
CA TYR A 101 -1.09 13.05 -8.45
C TYR A 101 -0.69 11.70 -9.04
N ASN A 102 -0.81 11.59 -10.36
CA ASN A 102 -0.25 10.49 -11.13
C ASN A 102 1.20 10.85 -11.51
N TYR A 103 2.09 9.87 -11.36
CA TYR A 103 3.49 9.95 -11.75
C TYR A 103 3.75 8.92 -12.83
N THR A 104 3.89 9.34 -14.09
CA THR A 104 3.96 8.40 -15.22
C THR A 104 4.73 8.96 -16.42
N LEU A 105 5.34 8.07 -17.21
CA LEU A 105 5.82 8.36 -18.57
C LEU A 105 4.83 7.88 -19.65
N MET A 106 3.74 7.23 -19.24
CA MET A 106 2.65 6.75 -20.10
C MET A 106 1.34 7.44 -19.70
N PRO A 107 0.96 8.57 -20.34
CA PRO A 107 -0.16 9.41 -19.91
C PRO A 107 -1.54 8.81 -20.26
N MET A 108 -1.93 7.79 -19.51
CA MET A 108 -3.23 7.14 -19.64
C MET A 108 -3.78 6.67 -18.30
N TYR A 109 -5.10 6.67 -18.19
CA TYR A 109 -5.85 5.94 -17.18
C TYR A 109 -6.01 4.47 -17.61
N MET A 110 -6.60 3.64 -16.74
CA MET A 110 -6.85 2.23 -17.03
C MET A 110 -7.69 2.00 -18.29
N SER A 111 -8.64 2.90 -18.59
CA SER A 111 -9.61 2.74 -19.69
C SER A 111 -9.57 3.87 -20.73
N SER A 112 -8.69 4.85 -20.59
CA SER A 112 -8.64 6.01 -21.48
C SER A 112 -7.29 6.73 -21.43
N ARG A 113 -7.00 7.57 -22.41
CA ARG A 113 -5.84 8.46 -22.38
C ARG A 113 -6.11 9.69 -21.50
N PHE A 114 -5.06 10.34 -21.03
CA PHE A 114 -5.20 11.67 -20.42
C PHE A 114 -5.75 12.68 -21.46
N LEU A 115 -6.57 13.61 -20.99
CA LEU A 115 -7.14 14.68 -21.79
C LEU A 115 -6.08 15.76 -22.06
N PRO A 116 -6.19 16.48 -23.19
CA PRO A 116 -5.26 17.58 -23.49
C PRO A 116 -5.16 18.64 -22.39
N LYS A 117 -6.26 18.92 -21.66
CA LYS A 117 -6.26 19.88 -20.56
C LYS A 117 -5.42 19.43 -19.35
N GLU A 118 -5.36 18.13 -19.09
CA GLU A 118 -4.60 17.54 -17.99
C GLU A 118 -3.11 17.58 -18.33
N LEU A 119 -2.77 17.25 -19.58
CA LEU A 119 -1.39 17.31 -20.07
C LEU A 119 -0.83 18.74 -20.16
N LYS A 120 -1.67 19.73 -20.49
CA LYS A 120 -1.26 21.15 -20.46
C LYS A 120 -0.92 21.65 -19.06
N ALA A 121 -1.51 21.05 -18.03
CA ALA A 121 -1.25 21.36 -16.62
C ALA A 121 -0.22 20.43 -15.98
N ALA A 122 0.36 19.50 -16.75
CA ALA A 122 1.33 18.55 -16.25
C ALA A 122 2.66 19.24 -15.95
N GLU A 123 3.30 18.79 -14.87
CA GLU A 123 4.65 19.20 -14.49
C GLU A 123 5.63 18.03 -14.71
N ILE A 124 6.93 18.32 -14.75
CA ILE A 124 7.97 17.30 -14.71
C ILE A 124 8.39 17.12 -13.25
N ALA A 125 8.23 15.91 -12.73
CA ALA A 125 8.73 15.55 -11.41
C ALA A 125 10.11 14.91 -11.49
N PRO A 126 10.97 15.13 -10.47
CA PRO A 126 12.25 14.43 -10.36
C PRO A 126 12.05 12.91 -10.30
N PRO A 127 13.12 12.13 -10.56
CA PRO A 127 13.06 10.68 -10.41
C PRO A 127 12.76 10.29 -8.96
N PHE A 128 11.95 9.25 -8.80
CA PHE A 128 11.87 8.45 -7.57
C PHE A 128 12.97 7.38 -7.58
N SER A 129 13.31 6.87 -6.40
CA SER A 129 14.26 5.78 -6.14
C SER A 129 14.02 4.53 -7.00
N PHE A 130 12.77 4.24 -7.38
CA PHE A 130 12.39 3.09 -8.22
C PHE A 130 12.22 3.43 -9.72
N THR A 131 12.48 4.68 -10.13
CA THR A 131 12.33 5.12 -11.53
C THR A 131 13.62 5.11 -12.33
N LYS A 132 14.72 4.59 -11.77
CA LYS A 132 16.00 4.40 -12.48
C LYS A 132 16.48 5.69 -13.16
N ASP A 133 16.52 6.78 -12.39
CA ASP A 133 16.92 8.13 -12.80
C ASP A 133 16.03 8.77 -13.88
N CYS A 134 14.91 8.15 -14.24
CA CYS A 134 13.98 8.69 -15.22
C CYS A 134 13.01 9.68 -14.56
N PHE A 135 12.88 10.86 -15.16
CA PHE A 135 11.83 11.81 -14.78
C PHE A 135 10.44 11.22 -15.04
N THR A 136 9.42 11.82 -14.42
CA THR A 136 8.02 11.45 -14.66
C THR A 136 7.16 12.68 -14.94
N LEU A 137 6.06 12.51 -15.68
CA LEU A 137 5.01 13.52 -15.68
C LEU A 137 4.27 13.45 -14.35
N LYS A 138 4.14 14.59 -13.67
CA LYS A 138 3.24 14.80 -12.54
C LYS A 138 1.95 15.40 -13.07
N VAL A 139 0.88 14.63 -13.02
CA VAL A 139 -0.44 15.03 -13.52
C VAL A 139 -1.44 14.90 -12.39
N GLU A 140 -2.13 15.99 -12.08
CA GLU A 140 -3.18 16.00 -11.05
C GLU A 140 -4.23 14.93 -11.36
N ALA A 141 -4.54 14.10 -10.37
CA ALA A 141 -5.52 13.06 -10.53
C ALA A 141 -6.93 13.68 -10.60
N PRO A 142 -7.76 13.26 -11.56
CA PRO A 142 -9.02 13.92 -11.82
C PRO A 142 -10.07 13.64 -10.73
N PRO A 143 -11.11 14.48 -10.66
CA PRO A 143 -12.24 14.33 -9.75
C PRO A 143 -13.02 13.02 -9.85
N PHE A 144 -12.80 12.13 -10.83
CA PHE A 144 -13.53 10.84 -10.84
C PHE A 144 -13.14 9.93 -9.65
N LEU A 145 -12.05 10.24 -8.94
CA LEU A 145 -11.74 9.69 -7.62
C LEU A 145 -12.61 10.30 -6.49
N GLU A 146 -13.43 11.31 -6.79
CA GLU A 146 -14.48 11.92 -5.96
C GLU A 146 -15.85 11.28 -6.26
N LYS A 147 -15.88 9.99 -6.59
CA LYS A 147 -17.16 9.27 -6.67
C LYS A 147 -17.74 9.11 -5.26
N PRO A 148 -19.08 9.14 -5.09
CA PRO A 148 -19.74 9.04 -3.78
C PRO A 148 -19.33 7.82 -2.94
N PHE A 149 -18.94 6.71 -3.58
CA PHE A 149 -18.49 5.52 -2.85
C PHE A 149 -17.08 5.67 -2.23
N LEU A 150 -16.23 6.57 -2.75
CA LEU A 150 -14.93 6.91 -2.16
C LEU A 150 -15.02 8.03 -1.13
N GLU A 151 -16.14 8.77 -1.08
CA GLU A 151 -16.35 9.81 -0.07
C GLU A 151 -16.30 9.23 1.35
N TYR A 152 -16.83 8.03 1.57
CA TYR A 152 -16.81 7.37 2.89
C TYR A 152 -15.38 7.01 3.36
N GLU A 153 -14.51 6.66 2.42
CA GLU A 153 -13.09 6.31 2.65
C GLU A 153 -12.24 7.56 2.92
N ARG A 154 -12.66 8.71 2.38
CA ARG A 154 -12.02 10.02 2.59
C ARG A 154 -12.46 10.75 3.86
N GLN A 155 -13.34 10.15 4.66
CA GLN A 155 -14.05 10.90 5.70
C GLN A 155 -13.50 10.75 7.11
N THR A 156 -12.82 9.65 7.45
CA THR A 156 -12.43 9.43 8.85
C THR A 156 -11.22 8.52 8.97
N THR A 157 -10.23 8.96 9.77
CA THR A 157 -9.15 8.10 10.23
C THR A 157 -9.71 7.07 11.21
N ARG A 158 -9.31 5.80 11.09
CA ARG A 158 -9.82 4.70 11.91
C ARG A 158 -8.69 3.81 12.39
N LEU A 159 -8.86 3.24 13.58
CA LEU A 159 -7.97 2.22 14.13
C LEU A 159 -8.83 1.03 14.55
N TYR A 160 -8.44 -0.18 14.17
CA TYR A 160 -9.13 -1.42 14.53
C TYR A 160 -8.16 -2.36 15.25
N ASP A 161 -8.65 -3.07 16.26
CA ASP A 161 -7.94 -4.20 16.90
C ASP A 161 -8.56 -5.51 16.42
N LEU A 162 -7.91 -6.18 15.46
CA LEU A 162 -8.40 -7.41 14.85
C LEU A 162 -8.49 -8.58 15.83
N GLN A 163 -7.81 -8.50 16.99
CA GLN A 163 -7.93 -9.54 18.00
C GLN A 163 -9.32 -9.54 18.65
N SER A 164 -9.87 -8.36 18.91
CA SER A 164 -11.22 -8.20 19.49
C SER A 164 -12.31 -8.02 18.44
N ASP A 165 -11.94 -7.49 17.27
CA ASP A 165 -12.86 -7.16 16.19
C ASP A 165 -12.29 -7.59 14.81
N PRO A 166 -12.27 -8.91 14.51
CA PRO A 166 -11.71 -9.42 13.26
C PRO A 166 -12.42 -8.88 12.00
N GLU A 167 -13.68 -8.47 12.14
CA GLU A 167 -14.52 -7.95 11.07
C GLU A 167 -14.46 -6.43 10.92
N GLN A 168 -13.69 -5.73 11.75
CA GLN A 168 -13.52 -4.27 11.71
C GLN A 168 -14.84 -3.50 11.82
N ARG A 169 -15.78 -3.97 12.64
CA ARG A 169 -17.08 -3.33 12.85
C ARG A 169 -17.00 -2.11 13.76
N GLN A 170 -16.06 -2.06 14.69
CA GLN A 170 -15.98 -1.04 15.75
C GLN A 170 -14.55 -0.48 15.86
N PRO A 171 -14.29 0.75 15.40
CA PRO A 171 -12.99 1.36 15.59
C PRO A 171 -12.72 1.59 17.09
N VAL A 172 -11.45 1.51 17.46
CA VAL A 172 -10.98 1.69 18.84
C VAL A 172 -10.30 3.05 19.00
N GLU A 173 -10.57 3.72 20.12
CA GLU A 173 -9.86 4.92 20.53
C GLU A 173 -8.67 4.53 21.41
N ASN A 174 -7.47 4.50 20.82
CA ASN A 174 -6.25 4.19 21.54
C ASN A 174 -5.09 5.06 21.02
N ALA A 175 -4.88 6.21 21.66
CA ALA A 175 -3.89 7.20 21.24
C ALA A 175 -2.46 6.65 21.16
N ALA A 176 -2.09 5.71 22.06
CA ALA A 176 -0.76 5.11 22.05
C ALA A 176 -0.56 4.21 20.82
N GLN A 177 -1.56 3.41 20.47
CA GLN A 177 -1.53 2.56 19.29
C GLN A 177 -1.62 3.36 18.00
N GLU A 178 -2.49 4.38 17.97
CA GLU A 178 -2.58 5.28 16.82
C GLU A 178 -1.24 5.97 16.54
N GLU A 179 -0.58 6.54 17.55
CA GLU A 179 0.72 7.21 17.37
C GLU A 179 1.81 6.22 16.92
N ARG A 180 1.81 4.99 17.45
CA ARG A 180 2.73 3.92 17.03
C ARG A 180 2.53 3.59 15.54
N MET A 181 1.29 3.33 15.14
CA MET A 181 0.95 2.96 13.76
C MET A 181 1.20 4.11 12.79
N LYS A 182 0.91 5.36 13.20
CA LYS A 182 1.18 6.57 12.41
C LYS A 182 2.67 6.74 12.13
N LYS A 183 3.53 6.58 13.15
CA LYS A 183 4.99 6.64 12.96
C LYS A 183 5.47 5.60 11.97
N LYS A 184 4.99 4.36 12.10
CA LYS A 184 5.36 3.25 11.20
C LYS A 184 4.86 3.46 9.78
N MET A 185 3.66 4.00 9.60
CA MET A 185 3.15 4.41 8.29
C MET A 185 4.06 5.44 7.63
N VAL A 186 4.50 6.47 8.36
CA VAL A 186 5.43 7.49 7.82
C VAL A 186 6.77 6.88 7.41
N GLU A 187 7.32 5.96 8.22
CA GLU A 187 8.54 5.22 7.87
C GLU A 187 8.36 4.42 6.58
N LEU A 188 7.29 3.63 6.46
CA LEU A 188 6.99 2.83 5.27
C LEU A 188 6.74 3.70 4.03
N MET A 189 6.00 4.80 4.17
CA MET A 189 5.77 5.75 3.07
C MET A 189 7.09 6.36 2.58
N LYS A 190 8.02 6.70 3.48
CA LYS A 190 9.36 7.19 3.10
C LYS A 190 10.18 6.11 2.42
N GLN A 191 10.10 4.86 2.88
CA GLN A 191 10.78 3.72 2.23
C GLN A 191 10.25 3.48 0.81
N SER A 192 8.95 3.70 0.58
CA SER A 192 8.32 3.66 -0.74
C SER A 192 8.46 4.96 -1.53
N ASP A 193 9.28 5.90 -1.06
CA ASP A 193 9.56 7.19 -1.71
C ASP A 193 8.30 7.98 -2.06
N ALA A 194 7.34 8.01 -1.13
CA ALA A 194 6.12 8.78 -1.30
C ALA A 194 6.44 10.29 -1.42
N PRO A 195 5.78 11.02 -2.33
CA PRO A 195 6.05 12.44 -2.53
C PRO A 195 5.51 13.28 -1.34
N SER A 196 6.11 14.46 -1.10
CA SER A 196 5.81 15.30 0.07
C SER A 196 4.34 15.69 0.18
N GLU A 197 3.67 15.97 -0.94
CA GLU A 197 2.24 16.33 -0.92
C GLU A 197 1.34 15.18 -0.44
N GLN A 198 1.80 13.92 -0.51
CA GLN A 198 1.07 12.79 0.04
C GLN A 198 1.02 12.88 1.57
N PHE A 199 2.12 13.24 2.21
CA PHE A 199 2.18 13.46 3.66
C PHE A 199 1.31 14.64 4.06
N GLU A 200 1.40 15.75 3.31
CA GLU A 200 0.57 16.92 3.54
C GLU A 200 -0.93 16.62 3.39
N ARG A 201 -1.33 15.84 2.37
CA ARG A 201 -2.73 15.44 2.17
C ARG A 201 -3.24 14.62 3.35
N LEU A 202 -2.39 13.79 3.96
CA LEU A 202 -2.73 12.98 5.12
C LEU A 202 -2.51 13.71 6.46
N GLY A 203 -1.94 14.91 6.47
CA GLY A 203 -1.58 15.63 7.69
C GLY A 203 -0.59 14.86 8.56
N LEU A 204 0.45 14.30 7.93
CA LEU A 204 1.52 13.50 8.54
C LEU A 204 2.88 14.21 8.47
#